data_AF-A0A968MER1-F1
#
_entry.id   AF-A0A968MER1-F1
#
_cell.length_a   1.000
_cell.length_b   1.000
_cell.length_c   1.000
_cell.angle_alpha   90.00
_cell.angle_beta   90.00
_cell.angle_gamma   90.00
#
_symmetry.space_group_name_H-M   'P 1'
#
loop_
_entity.id
_entity.type
_entity.pdbx_description
1 polymer ?
#
loop_
_entity_poly.entity_id
_entity_poly.type
_entity_poly.pdbx_seq_one_letter_code
_entity_poly.pdbx_strand_id
1 'polypeptide(L)'
;MVKKSIEEIKESNNDLSRYAYFMTATFNDESVFIYGNCHPAINYVSFVVNCHGDTLGYTNELYDQLKQVTVFWKPDDSLCNFND
;
A
#
# COMPACT_ATOMS: atom_id res chain seq x y z
N MET A 1 -8.83 -9.41 -0.99
CA MET A 1 -7.45 -9.36 -1.53
C MET A 1 -6.44 -8.87 -0.50
N VAL A 2 -6.53 -7.61 -0.04
CA VAL A 2 -5.54 -6.97 0.86
C VAL A 2 -5.18 -7.81 2.10
N LYS A 3 -6.18 -8.36 2.79
CA LYS A 3 -5.95 -9.24 3.95
C LYS A 3 -5.06 -10.45 3.62
N LYS A 4 -5.28 -11.10 2.47
CA LYS A 4 -4.46 -12.25 2.04
C LYS A 4 -3.02 -11.84 1.80
N SER A 5 -2.81 -10.70 1.13
CA SER A 5 -1.46 -10.16 0.89
C SER A 5 -0.74 -9.77 2.18
N ILE A 6 -1.46 -9.23 3.17
CA ILE A 6 -0.89 -8.95 4.49
C ILE A 6 -0.41 -10.24 5.18
N GLU A 7 -1.21 -11.30 5.16
CA GLU A 7 -0.81 -12.59 5.75
C GLU A 7 0.39 -13.20 5.01
N GLU A 8 0.42 -13.14 3.67
CA GLU A 8 1.57 -13.59 2.87
C GLU A 8 2.87 -12.84 3.22
N ILE A 9 2.78 -11.53 3.47
CA ILE A 9 3.94 -10.72 3.89
C ILE A 9 4.40 -11.07 5.31
N LYS A 10 3.47 -11.36 6.23
CA LYS A 10 3.79 -11.78 7.60
C LYS A 10 4.49 -13.14 7.65
N GLU A 11 4.10 -14.06 6.76
CA GLU A 11 4.69 -15.40 6.66
C GLU A 11 6.01 -15.41 5.86
N SER A 12 6.31 -14.33 5.15
CA SER A 12 7.53 -14.18 4.35
C SER A 12 8.76 -13.96 5.24
N ASN A 13 9.78 -14.80 5.06
CA ASN A 13 11.10 -14.63 5.68
C ASN A 13 12.03 -13.67 4.89
N ASN A 14 11.46 -12.84 4.01
CA ASN A 14 12.22 -11.89 3.21
C ASN A 14 12.37 -10.56 3.96
N ASP A 15 13.60 -10.08 4.13
CA ASP A 15 13.87 -8.77 4.73
C ASP A 15 13.17 -7.61 3.99
N LEU A 16 12.89 -7.77 2.69
CA LEU A 16 12.13 -6.79 1.92
C LEU A 16 10.70 -6.59 2.42
N SER A 17 10.12 -7.58 3.13
CA SER A 17 8.80 -7.47 3.76
C SER A 17 8.72 -6.30 4.75
N ARG A 18 9.84 -5.93 5.40
CA ARG A 18 9.92 -4.84 6.39
C ARG A 18 9.71 -3.46 5.77
N TYR A 19 9.85 -3.36 4.45
CA TYR A 19 9.61 -2.14 3.67
C TYR A 19 8.20 -2.08 3.08
N ALA A 20 7.40 -3.13 3.25
CA ALA A 20 6.03 -3.16 2.76
C ALA A 20 5.08 -2.34 3.66
N TYR A 21 4.09 -1.73 3.05
CA TYR A 21 2.96 -1.12 3.75
C TYR A 21 1.73 -1.12 2.85
N PHE A 22 0.55 -0.99 3.46
CA PHE A 22 -0.69 -0.74 2.77
C PHE A 22 -1.28 0.58 3.27
N MET A 23 -1.74 1.40 2.33
CA MET A 23 -2.54 2.58 2.60
C MET A 23 -3.99 2.33 2.20
N THR A 24 -4.89 3.10 2.79
CA THR A 24 -6.26 3.25 2.31
C THR A 24 -6.52 4.71 2.00
N ALA A 25 -7.43 4.96 1.05
CA ALA A 25 -7.86 6.27 0.63
C ALA A 25 -9.32 6.19 0.16
N THR A 26 -9.90 7.35 -0.14
CA THR A 26 -11.18 7.47 -0.82
C THR A 26 -10.96 7.92 -2.26
N PHE A 27 -11.55 7.21 -3.21
CA PHE A 27 -11.56 7.53 -4.63
C PHE A 27 -12.99 7.39 -5.16
N ASN A 28 -13.54 8.43 -5.78
CA ASN A 28 -14.96 8.47 -6.22
C ASN A 28 -15.94 8.01 -5.13
N ASP A 29 -15.74 8.50 -3.89
CA ASP A 29 -16.54 8.17 -2.70
C ASP A 29 -16.50 6.68 -2.27
N GLU A 30 -15.62 5.88 -2.86
CA GLU A 30 -15.36 4.49 -2.48
C GLU A 30 -14.01 4.33 -1.76
N SER A 31 -13.95 3.39 -0.83
CA SER A 31 -12.69 3.01 -0.19
C SER A 31 -11.82 2.21 -1.16
N VAL A 32 -10.58 2.65 -1.30
CA VAL A 32 -9.55 1.98 -2.10
C VAL A 32 -8.33 1.67 -1.25
N PHE A 33 -7.50 0.77 -1.77
CA PHE A 33 -6.26 0.34 -1.14
C PHE A 33 -5.08 0.52 -2.07
N ILE A 34 -3.92 0.77 -1.47
CA ILE A 34 -2.67 1.00 -2.20
C ILE A 34 -1.60 0.18 -1.49
N TYR A 35 -0.90 -0.68 -2.23
CA TYR A 35 0.33 -1.30 -1.76
C TYR A 35 1.48 -0.31 -1.92
N GLY A 36 2.45 -0.34 -1.01
CA GLY A 36 3.61 0.52 -1.04
C GLY A 36 4.87 -0.19 -0.60
N ASN A 37 6.01 0.30 -1.10
CA ASN A 37 7.34 -0.12 -0.67
C ASN A 37 8.23 1.12 -0.46
N CYS A 38 8.85 1.24 0.72
CA CYS A 38 9.70 2.39 1.06
C CYS A 38 11.21 2.13 0.91
N HIS A 39 11.61 0.99 0.34
CA HIS A 39 13.01 0.62 0.20
C HIS A 39 13.75 1.60 -0.74
N PRO A 40 14.79 2.31 -0.27
CA PRO A 40 15.39 3.44 -1.01
C PRO A 40 16.10 3.01 -2.31
N ALA A 41 16.54 1.76 -2.40
CA ALA A 41 17.20 1.22 -3.59
C ALA A 41 16.25 0.53 -4.59
N ILE A 42 14.96 0.41 -4.30
CA ILE A 42 14.00 -0.26 -5.20
C ILE A 42 13.13 0.81 -5.85
N ASN A 43 13.20 0.88 -7.18
CA ASN A 43 12.20 1.60 -7.94
C ASN A 43 10.93 0.74 -8.02
N TYR A 44 9.83 1.24 -7.49
CA TYR A 44 8.58 0.51 -7.33
C TYR A 44 7.41 1.35 -7.87
N VAL A 45 6.41 0.66 -8.43
CA VAL A 45 5.18 1.28 -8.92
C VAL A 45 3.97 0.73 -8.15
N SER A 46 3.18 1.63 -7.59
CA SER A 46 1.95 1.29 -6.87
C SER A 46 0.69 1.43 -7.70
N PHE A 47 -0.30 0.60 -7.38
CA PHE A 47 -1.61 0.58 -7.99
C PHE A 47 -2.67 0.93 -6.95
N VAL A 48 -3.74 1.58 -7.41
CA VAL A 48 -4.97 1.78 -6.64
C VAL A 48 -5.90 0.62 -6.95
N VAL A 49 -6.37 -0.08 -5.92
CA VAL A 49 -7.28 -1.23 -6.06
C VAL A 49 -8.56 -1.04 -5.25
N ASN A 50 -9.69 -1.50 -5.78
CA ASN A 50 -10.98 -1.47 -5.09
C ASN A 50 -11.14 -2.69 -4.14
N CYS A 51 -12.29 -2.78 -3.47
CA CYS A 51 -12.63 -3.88 -2.57
C CYS A 51 -12.73 -5.25 -3.26
N HIS A 52 -13.05 -5.30 -4.55
CA HIS A 52 -13.11 -6.52 -5.36
C HIS A 52 -11.72 -7.01 -5.78
N GLY A 53 -10.70 -6.16 -5.67
CA GLY A 53 -9.34 -6.42 -6.11
C GLY A 53 -9.07 -5.97 -7.55
N ASP A 54 -9.97 -5.20 -8.15
CA ASP A 54 -9.75 -4.63 -9.48
C ASP A 54 -8.78 -3.46 -9.39
N THR A 55 -7.83 -3.42 -10.32
CA THR A 55 -6.91 -2.29 -10.49
C THR A 55 -7.62 -1.14 -11.18
N LEU A 56 -7.67 0.01 -10.52
CA LEU A 56 -8.28 1.24 -11.03
C LEU A 56 -7.27 2.13 -11.78
N GLY A 57 -5.97 1.97 -11.51
CA GLY A 57 -4.90 2.69 -12.18
C GLY A 57 -3.61 2.73 -11.35
N TYR A 58 -2.60 3.44 -11.86
CA TYR A 58 -1.37 3.67 -11.11
C TYR A 58 -1.55 4.80 -10.10
N THR A 59 -0.87 4.71 -8.96
CA THR A 59 -1.02 5.68 -7.86
C THR A 59 -0.54 7.06 -8.27
N ASN A 60 0.55 7.17 -9.04
CA ASN A 60 1.06 8.45 -9.52
C ASN A 60 0.11 9.17 -10.49
N GLU A 61 -0.75 8.44 -11.19
CA GLU A 61 -1.76 9.02 -12.10
C GLU A 61 -3.01 9.47 -11.34
N LEU A 62 -3.32 8.81 -10.23
CA LEU A 62 -4.56 9.01 -9.48
C LEU A 62 -4.36 9.81 -8.19
N TYR A 63 -3.12 10.10 -7.78
CA TYR A 63 -2.79 10.63 -6.45
C TYR A 63 -3.61 11.88 -6.08
N ASP A 64 -3.72 12.84 -7.00
CA ASP A 64 -4.45 14.11 -6.77
C ASP A 64 -5.96 13.93 -6.56
N GLN A 65 -6.50 12.77 -6.93
CA GLN A 65 -7.92 12.43 -6.77
C GLN A 65 -8.17 11.63 -5.48
N LEU A 66 -7.13 11.12 -4.85
CA LEU A 66 -7.23 10.36 -3.60
C LEU A 66 -7.43 11.31 -2.42
N LYS A 67 -8.44 11.00 -1.61
CA LYS A 67 -8.74 11.74 -0.38
C LYS A 67 -8.44 10.86 0.83
N GLN A 68 -8.13 11.50 1.97
CA GLN A 68 -7.97 10.82 3.26
C GLN A 68 -6.95 9.66 3.21
N VAL A 69 -5.86 9.85 2.47
CA VAL A 69 -4.79 8.85 2.36
C VAL A 69 -4.19 8.62 3.74
N THR A 70 -4.27 7.39 4.23
CA THR A 70 -3.70 6.99 5.52
C THR A 70 -3.05 5.63 5.43
N VAL A 71 -2.00 5.41 6.22
CA VAL A 71 -1.42 4.07 6.39
C VAL A 71 -2.46 3.20 7.10
N PHE A 72 -2.88 2.14 6.43
CA PHE A 72 -3.81 1.14 6.94
C PHE A 72 -3.06 0.05 7.71
N TRP A 73 -1.90 -0.37 7.19
CA TRP A 73 -1.09 -1.42 7.79
C TRP A 73 0.38 -1.31 7.37
N LYS A 74 1.27 -1.72 8.28
CA LYS A 74 2.68 -2.03 8.02
C LYS A 74 3.13 -3.11 9.02
N PRO A 75 4.22 -3.85 8.75
CA PRO A 75 4.80 -4.75 9.73
C PRO A 75 5.17 -4.03 11.05
N ASP A 76 5.14 -4.75 12.17
CA ASP A 76 5.49 -4.19 13.48
C ASP A 76 6.95 -3.70 13.52
N ASP A 77 7.84 -4.42 12.86
CA ASP A 77 9.27 -4.11 12.70
C ASP A 77 9.57 -3.30 11.41
N SER A 78 8.55 -2.66 10.85
CA SER A 78 8.66 -1.93 9.59
C SER A 78 9.72 -0.84 9.64
N LEU A 79 10.50 -0.76 8.56
CA LEU A 79 11.53 0.25 8.33
C LEU A 79 10.98 1.52 7.67
N CYS A 80 9.69 1.54 7.31
CA CYS A 80 9.05 2.73 6.75
C CYS A 80 8.67 3.71 7.86
N ASN A 81 9.14 4.94 7.73
CA ASN A 81 8.80 6.05 8.60
C ASN A 81 7.98 7.09 7.82
N PHE A 82 6.77 7.38 8.31
CA PHE A 82 5.82 8.32 7.71
C PHE A 82 5.57 9.55 8.60
N ASN A 83 6.37 9.71 9.66
CA ASN A 83 6.34 10.92 10.47
C ASN A 83 7.15 12.01 9.77
N ASP A 84 6.44 12.95 9.15
CA ASP A 84 6.92 14.31 8.88
C ASP A 84 6.47 15.26 10.00
#